data_AF-A0A6G2VHL8-F1
#
_entry.id   AF-A0A6G2VHL8-F1
#
_cell.length_a   1.000
_cell.length_b   1.000
_cell.length_c   1.000
_cell.angle_alpha   90.00
_cell.angle_beta   90.00
_cell.angle_gamma   90.00
#
_symmetry.space_group_name_H-M   'P 1'
#
loop_
_entity.id
_entity.type
_entity.pdbx_description
1 polymer ?
#
loop_
_entity_poly.entity_id
_entity_poly.type
_entity_poly.pdbx_seq_one_letter_code
_entity_poly.pdbx_strand_id
1 'polypeptide(L)'
;MADHEQEIDCRIRLTHDDFIMANHVVHGVSVLPGVTFLDLVYRVLAARGHDLCGVALRDVLFSEPVVTCEGHERELRVTVGAADADSPRAVRIDSRWVRHGKPCAPWRENARAELVRADEPLPAPLDAGRLREASVREDDMDTLYARTRREGIRHGPAMTCLGRLHKGVTEMLATLRLDPAGRASESGFHLHPAKADASTLVAFGQNDEVGDEPFVPFHIGFFRAPAALGETFHVRVPHPEEPSESGDLVHNGYTLHDEEGRLVAEFRGMSCKRIRHPELITRLLDEVTGAPLPTAETVPPGPALAADVSGPALAADVSGPSFVG
;
A
#
# COMPACT_ATOMS: atom_id res chain seq x y z
N MET A 1 -1.22 -20.40 -26.87
CA MET A 1 -1.15 -19.78 -25.54
C MET A 1 -2.55 -19.78 -24.96
N ALA A 2 -2.68 -20.23 -23.72
CA ALA A 2 -3.94 -20.08 -22.99
C ALA A 2 -4.20 -18.58 -22.73
N ASP A 3 -5.47 -18.19 -22.54
CA ASP A 3 -5.85 -16.78 -22.41
C ASP A 3 -5.18 -16.09 -21.20
N HIS A 4 -4.88 -16.87 -20.15
CA HIS A 4 -4.16 -16.44 -18.95
C HIS A 4 -2.64 -16.24 -19.13
N GLU A 5 -2.07 -16.65 -20.28
CA GLU A 5 -0.65 -16.48 -20.60
C GLU A 5 -0.37 -15.17 -21.37
N GLN A 6 -1.41 -14.50 -21.86
CA GLN A 6 -1.29 -13.24 -22.58
C GLN A 6 -1.01 -12.06 -21.64
N GLU A 7 -0.49 -10.98 -22.21
CA GLU A 7 -0.39 -9.72 -21.50
C GLU A 7 -1.79 -9.24 -21.07
N ILE A 8 -1.87 -8.75 -19.84
CA ILE A 8 -3.06 -8.14 -19.28
C ILE A 8 -2.83 -6.64 -19.19
N ASP A 9 -3.79 -5.87 -19.70
CA ASP A 9 -3.88 -4.41 -19.53
C ASP A 9 -5.33 -4.09 -19.14
N CYS A 10 -5.52 -3.63 -17.91
CA CYS A 10 -6.82 -3.30 -17.36
C CYS A 10 -6.81 -1.85 -16.87
N ARG A 11 -7.85 -1.09 -17.22
CA ARG A 11 -8.00 0.31 -16.81
C ARG A 11 -9.18 0.49 -15.88
N ILE A 12 -8.97 1.28 -14.84
CA ILE A 12 -9.95 1.50 -13.79
C ILE A 12 -10.03 3.00 -13.54
N ARG A 13 -11.26 3.52 -13.43
CA ARG A 13 -11.48 4.93 -13.07
C ARG A 13 -11.80 4.99 -11.57
N LEU A 14 -11.03 5.76 -10.83
CA LEU A 14 -11.20 6.00 -9.40
C LEU A 14 -11.62 7.45 -9.19
N THR A 15 -12.89 7.64 -8.88
CA THR A 15 -13.50 8.94 -8.64
C THR A 15 -13.18 9.45 -7.24
N HIS A 16 -13.23 10.76 -7.02
CA HIS A 16 -13.08 11.31 -5.67
C HIS A 16 -14.19 10.83 -4.72
N ASP A 17 -15.41 10.66 -5.24
CA ASP A 17 -16.58 10.16 -4.48
C ASP A 17 -16.59 8.62 -4.33
N ASP A 18 -15.55 7.92 -4.79
CA ASP A 18 -15.44 6.48 -4.53
C ASP A 18 -15.45 6.20 -3.03
N PHE A 19 -16.10 5.12 -2.60
CA PHE A 19 -16.28 4.85 -1.17
C PHE A 19 -14.95 4.75 -0.43
N ILE A 20 -13.89 4.25 -1.06
CA ILE A 20 -12.57 4.16 -0.42
C ILE A 20 -12.03 5.57 -0.20
N MET A 21 -12.07 6.40 -1.24
CA MET A 21 -11.52 7.76 -1.23
C MET A 21 -12.28 8.69 -0.27
N ALA A 22 -13.59 8.51 -0.15
CA ALA A 22 -14.43 9.25 0.79
C ALA A 22 -14.23 8.80 2.26
N ASN A 23 -13.70 7.60 2.49
CA ASN A 23 -13.61 6.99 3.82
C ASN A 23 -12.19 6.69 4.29
N HIS A 24 -11.15 6.99 3.52
CA HIS A 24 -9.76 6.83 3.96
C HIS A 24 -8.97 8.12 3.74
N VAL A 25 -8.74 8.85 4.83
CA VAL A 25 -8.18 10.20 4.82
C VAL A 25 -6.92 10.25 5.67
N VAL A 26 -5.79 10.62 5.07
CA VAL A 26 -4.49 10.73 5.75
C VAL A 26 -4.08 12.21 5.78
N HIS A 27 -3.92 12.78 6.97
CA HIS A 27 -3.61 14.20 7.17
C HIS A 27 -4.49 15.16 6.36
N GLY A 28 -5.77 14.81 6.19
CA GLY A 28 -6.75 15.62 5.45
C GLY A 28 -6.82 15.36 3.95
N VAL A 29 -6.00 14.46 3.41
CA VAL A 29 -6.00 14.07 1.98
C VAL A 29 -6.71 12.74 1.81
N SER A 30 -7.57 12.61 0.80
CA SER A 30 -8.16 11.32 0.39
C SER A 30 -7.10 10.45 -0.26
N VAL A 31 -6.78 9.31 0.34
CA VAL A 31 -5.71 8.41 -0.08
C VAL A 31 -6.26 6.99 -0.27
N LEU A 32 -5.88 6.33 -1.35
CA LEU A 32 -6.13 4.91 -1.54
C LEU A 32 -5.13 4.09 -0.69
N PRO A 33 -5.58 3.20 0.21
CA PRO A 33 -4.66 2.32 0.94
C PRO A 33 -3.85 1.45 -0.01
N GLY A 34 -2.54 1.34 0.19
CA GLY A 34 -1.64 0.61 -0.72
C GLY A 34 -2.04 -0.87 -0.90
N VAL A 35 -2.49 -1.53 0.17
CA VAL A 35 -2.95 -2.92 0.12
C VAL A 35 -4.17 -3.15 -0.78
N THR A 36 -4.87 -2.08 -1.19
CA THR A 36 -5.95 -2.16 -2.19
C THR A 36 -5.44 -2.65 -3.55
N PHE A 37 -4.17 -2.41 -3.89
CA PHE A 37 -3.59 -2.92 -5.15
C PHE A 37 -3.57 -4.44 -5.22
N LEU A 38 -3.49 -5.14 -4.08
CA LEU A 38 -3.52 -6.59 -4.03
C LEU A 38 -4.85 -7.14 -4.56
N ASP A 39 -5.96 -6.55 -4.12
CA ASP A 39 -7.30 -6.90 -4.63
C ASP A 39 -7.44 -6.59 -6.13
N LEU A 40 -6.98 -5.42 -6.57
CA LEU A 40 -7.05 -5.01 -7.97
C LEU A 40 -6.35 -6.03 -8.88
N VAL A 41 -5.14 -6.47 -8.49
CA VAL A 41 -4.40 -7.49 -9.22
C VAL A 41 -5.15 -8.82 -9.22
N TYR A 42 -5.61 -9.30 -8.06
CA TYR A 42 -6.30 -10.60 -7.98
C TYR A 42 -7.62 -10.64 -8.76
N ARG A 43 -8.40 -9.55 -8.76
CA ARG A 43 -9.61 -9.48 -9.59
C ARG A 43 -9.31 -9.45 -11.07
N VAL A 44 -8.24 -8.78 -11.48
CA VAL A 44 -7.79 -8.77 -12.87
C VAL A 44 -7.36 -10.18 -13.30
N LEU A 45 -6.63 -10.90 -12.44
CA LEU A 45 -6.24 -12.30 -12.69
C LEU A 45 -7.48 -13.21 -12.78
N ALA A 46 -8.42 -13.09 -11.84
CA ALA A 46 -9.66 -13.86 -11.83
C ALA A 46 -10.48 -13.64 -13.10
N ALA A 47 -10.61 -12.38 -13.54
CA ALA A 47 -11.32 -12.01 -14.76
C ALA A 47 -10.67 -12.56 -16.04
N ARG A 48 -9.39 -12.95 -15.97
CA ARG A 48 -8.64 -13.60 -17.06
C ARG A 48 -8.52 -15.12 -16.89
N GLY A 49 -9.26 -15.70 -15.93
CA GLY A 49 -9.33 -17.15 -15.74
C GLY A 49 -8.10 -17.78 -15.10
N HIS A 50 -7.29 -16.99 -14.38
CA HIS A 50 -6.20 -17.56 -13.57
C HIS A 50 -6.75 -18.37 -12.40
N ASP A 51 -6.11 -19.49 -12.10
CA ASP A 51 -6.27 -20.17 -10.82
C ASP A 51 -5.55 -19.37 -9.73
N LEU A 52 -6.33 -18.69 -8.89
CA LEU A 52 -5.82 -17.85 -7.80
C LEU A 52 -5.12 -18.66 -6.70
N CYS A 53 -5.44 -19.96 -6.58
CA CYS A 53 -4.77 -20.84 -5.62
C CYS A 53 -3.32 -21.13 -6.03
N GLY A 54 -3.04 -21.17 -7.33
CA GLY A 54 -1.74 -21.51 -7.90
C GLY A 54 -0.82 -20.31 -8.16
N VAL A 55 -1.17 -19.11 -7.72
CA VAL A 55 -0.38 -17.89 -7.95
C VAL A 55 -0.08 -17.11 -6.67
N ALA A 56 1.00 -16.36 -6.68
CA ALA A 56 1.38 -15.42 -5.64
C ALA A 56 2.05 -14.18 -6.25
N LEU A 57 2.14 -13.12 -5.45
CA LEU A 57 2.96 -11.96 -5.73
C LEU A 57 4.23 -12.01 -4.87
N ARG A 58 5.37 -11.73 -5.49
CA ARG A 58 6.67 -11.55 -4.83
C ARG A 58 7.12 -10.10 -4.97
N ASP A 59 7.84 -9.62 -3.96
CA ASP A 59 8.47 -8.31 -3.92
C ASP A 59 7.49 -7.17 -4.30
N VAL A 60 6.31 -7.18 -3.66
CA VAL A 60 5.32 -6.12 -3.85
C VAL A 60 5.89 -4.84 -3.25
N LEU A 61 6.14 -3.83 -4.08
CA LEU A 61 6.54 -2.50 -3.62
C LEU A 61 5.41 -1.50 -3.86
N PHE A 62 5.09 -0.72 -2.83
CA PHE A 62 4.22 0.45 -2.92
C PHE A 62 5.10 1.70 -3.10
N SER A 63 5.18 2.19 -4.34
CA SER A 63 6.10 3.25 -4.77
C SER A 63 5.55 4.66 -4.47
N GLU A 64 4.30 4.94 -4.86
CA GLU A 64 3.69 6.25 -4.73
C GLU A 64 2.19 6.12 -4.37
N PRO A 65 1.69 6.84 -3.34
CA PRO A 65 0.27 6.82 -2.99
C PRO A 65 -0.64 7.35 -4.10
N VAL A 66 -1.83 6.79 -4.22
CA VAL A 66 -2.88 7.33 -5.09
C VAL A 66 -3.78 8.24 -4.28
N VAL A 67 -3.83 9.52 -4.64
CA VAL A 67 -4.67 10.53 -3.98
C VAL A 67 -5.68 11.13 -4.96
N THR A 68 -6.82 11.59 -4.44
CA THR A 68 -7.84 12.34 -5.20
C THR A 68 -8.21 13.63 -4.49
N CYS A 69 -8.80 14.57 -5.22
CA CYS A 69 -9.42 15.77 -4.65
C CYS A 69 -10.63 16.17 -5.50
N GLU A 70 -11.44 17.10 -5.00
CA GLU A 70 -12.64 17.53 -5.70
C GLU A 70 -12.34 17.97 -7.14
N GLY A 71 -13.14 17.48 -8.09
CA GLY A 71 -12.97 17.73 -9.52
C GLY A 71 -11.80 17.00 -10.20
N HIS A 72 -10.97 16.27 -9.45
CA HIS A 72 -9.82 15.52 -9.97
C HIS A 72 -9.84 14.06 -9.52
N GLU A 73 -9.81 13.19 -10.51
CA GLU A 73 -9.91 11.74 -10.34
C GLU A 73 -8.61 11.07 -10.79
N ARG A 74 -8.58 9.74 -10.69
CA ARG A 74 -7.46 8.93 -11.17
C ARG A 74 -7.93 7.91 -12.20
N GLU A 75 -7.17 7.78 -13.29
CA GLU A 75 -7.20 6.57 -14.12
C GLU A 75 -6.05 5.69 -13.65
N LEU A 76 -6.36 4.48 -13.21
CA LEU A 76 -5.40 3.44 -12.87
C LEU A 76 -5.25 2.48 -14.03
N ARG A 77 -4.05 1.95 -14.21
CA ARG A 77 -3.72 0.92 -15.18
C ARG A 77 -3.00 -0.22 -14.48
N VAL A 78 -3.58 -1.42 -14.53
CA VAL A 78 -2.97 -2.65 -14.04
C VAL A 78 -2.44 -3.41 -15.26
N THR A 79 -1.13 -3.67 -15.27
CA THR A 79 -0.50 -4.48 -16.31
C THR A 79 0.13 -5.74 -15.72
N VAL A 80 -0.03 -6.86 -16.42
CA VAL A 80 0.67 -8.12 -16.12
C VAL A 80 1.31 -8.58 -17.42
N GLY A 81 2.64 -8.64 -17.47
CA GLY A 81 3.38 -9.04 -18.67
C GLY A 81 2.98 -10.44 -19.16
N ALA A 82 3.25 -10.78 -20.42
CA ALA A 82 3.00 -12.13 -20.93
C ALA A 82 3.79 -13.19 -20.14
N ALA A 83 3.31 -14.43 -20.12
CA ALA A 83 4.05 -15.54 -19.54
C ALA A 83 5.33 -15.81 -20.36
N ASP A 84 6.44 -15.95 -19.67
CA ASP A 84 7.69 -16.50 -20.20
C ASP A 84 8.05 -17.73 -19.35
N ALA A 85 8.42 -18.83 -20.00
CA ALA A 85 8.47 -20.16 -19.41
C ALA A 85 9.34 -20.24 -18.14
N ASP A 86 10.35 -19.39 -18.05
CA ASP A 86 11.36 -19.41 -16.98
C ASP A 86 11.47 -18.09 -16.20
N SER A 87 10.55 -17.13 -16.41
CA SER A 87 10.64 -15.81 -15.76
C SER A 87 9.36 -15.42 -15.01
N PRO A 88 9.47 -14.79 -13.83
CA PRO A 88 8.33 -14.17 -13.16
C PRO A 88 7.70 -13.12 -14.08
N ARG A 89 6.36 -13.03 -14.06
CA ARG A 89 5.65 -12.04 -14.88
C ARG A 89 5.63 -10.71 -14.12
N ALA A 90 6.13 -9.64 -14.76
CA ALA A 90 6.07 -8.31 -14.15
C ALA A 90 4.62 -7.85 -13.97
N VAL A 91 4.28 -7.37 -12.78
CA VAL A 91 3.02 -6.70 -12.45
C VAL A 91 3.32 -5.24 -12.18
N ARG A 92 2.58 -4.32 -12.82
CA ARG A 92 2.67 -2.87 -12.53
C ARG A 92 1.28 -2.27 -12.38
N ILE A 93 1.19 -1.33 -11.45
CA ILE A 93 0.03 -0.48 -11.26
C ILE A 93 0.50 0.96 -11.40
N ASP A 94 0.01 1.62 -12.42
CA ASP A 94 0.26 3.03 -12.70
C ASP A 94 -1.03 3.84 -12.53
N SER A 95 -0.90 5.13 -12.23
CA SER A 95 -2.03 6.04 -12.26
C SER A 95 -1.66 7.38 -12.88
N ARG A 96 -2.67 8.09 -13.37
CA ARG A 96 -2.55 9.48 -13.79
C ARG A 96 -3.79 10.28 -13.40
N TRP A 97 -3.62 11.58 -13.24
CA TRP A 97 -4.73 12.47 -12.97
C TRP A 97 -5.65 12.63 -14.18
N VAL A 98 -6.95 12.68 -13.90
CA VAL A 98 -8.03 12.92 -14.86
C VAL A 98 -8.91 14.05 -14.36
N ARG A 99 -9.18 15.03 -15.22
CA ARG A 99 -10.10 16.13 -14.97
C ARG A 99 -11.12 16.21 -16.09
N HIS A 100 -12.42 16.24 -15.75
CA HIS A 100 -13.52 16.24 -16.73
C HIS A 100 -13.39 15.12 -17.80
N GLY A 101 -13.00 13.92 -17.35
CA GLY A 101 -12.81 12.75 -18.22
C GLY A 101 -11.58 12.79 -19.13
N LYS A 102 -10.70 13.79 -18.99
CA LYS A 102 -9.47 13.91 -19.78
C LYS A 102 -8.22 13.81 -18.91
N PRO A 103 -7.18 13.07 -19.33
CA PRO A 103 -5.88 13.07 -18.65
C PRO A 103 -5.31 14.48 -18.54
N CYS A 104 -4.81 14.84 -17.36
CA CYS A 104 -4.21 16.15 -17.10
C CYS A 104 -2.81 16.08 -16.47
N ALA A 105 -2.28 14.87 -16.23
CA ALA A 105 -0.92 14.63 -15.75
C ALA A 105 -0.33 13.35 -16.39
N PRO A 106 1.01 13.16 -16.37
CA PRO A 106 1.63 11.93 -16.84
C PRO A 106 1.29 10.73 -15.94
N TRP A 107 1.61 9.53 -16.42
CA TRP A 107 1.56 8.30 -15.62
C TRP A 107 2.66 8.30 -14.55
N ARG A 108 2.32 7.77 -13.38
CA ARG A 108 3.22 7.49 -12.25
C ARG A 108 3.06 6.03 -11.83
N GLU A 109 4.18 5.36 -11.53
CA GLU A 109 4.15 4.01 -10.95
C GLU A 109 3.71 4.11 -9.49
N ASN A 110 2.60 3.47 -9.14
CA ASN A 110 2.10 3.41 -7.77
C ASN A 110 2.52 2.13 -7.06
N ALA A 111 2.57 1.01 -7.77
CA ALA A 111 3.04 -0.25 -7.24
C ALA A 111 3.60 -1.17 -8.32
N ARG A 112 4.48 -2.09 -7.92
CA ARG A 112 4.97 -3.17 -8.78
C ARG A 112 5.18 -4.45 -7.98
N ALA A 113 5.14 -5.58 -8.67
CA ALA A 113 5.40 -6.90 -8.09
C ALA A 113 5.81 -7.89 -9.19
N GLU A 114 6.13 -9.10 -8.76
CA GLU A 114 6.32 -10.25 -9.63
C GLU A 114 5.21 -11.27 -9.40
N LEU A 115 4.48 -11.64 -10.46
CA LEU A 115 3.53 -12.76 -10.40
C LEU A 115 4.29 -14.07 -10.62
N VAL A 116 4.20 -14.95 -9.63
CA VAL A 116 4.88 -16.24 -9.57
C VAL A 116 3.90 -17.38 -9.34
N ARG A 117 4.31 -18.62 -9.61
CA ARG A 117 3.56 -19.81 -9.23
C ARG A 117 3.66 -20.04 -7.72
N ALA A 118 2.55 -20.45 -7.11
CA ALA A 118 2.45 -20.80 -5.70
C ALA A 118 2.19 -22.30 -5.56
N ASP A 119 3.25 -23.11 -5.66
CA ASP A 119 3.16 -24.57 -5.57
C ASP A 119 3.14 -25.07 -4.10
N GLU A 120 3.32 -24.16 -3.13
CA GLU A 120 3.31 -24.50 -1.70
C GLU A 120 1.91 -24.95 -1.23
N PRO A 121 1.78 -26.12 -0.58
CA PRO A 121 0.49 -26.59 -0.08
C PRO A 121 -0.11 -25.59 0.92
N LEU A 122 -1.44 -25.53 0.94
CA LEU A 122 -2.15 -24.76 1.95
C LEU A 122 -1.96 -25.39 3.34
N PRO A 123 -1.76 -24.58 4.39
CA PRO A 123 -1.64 -25.09 5.75
C PRO A 123 -2.96 -25.70 6.24
N ALA A 124 -2.89 -26.49 7.31
CA ALA A 124 -4.09 -26.96 8.00
C ALA A 124 -4.92 -25.77 8.53
N PRO A 125 -6.25 -25.93 8.65
CA PRO A 125 -7.10 -24.87 9.19
C PRO A 125 -6.64 -24.41 10.57
N LEU A 126 -6.73 -23.10 10.79
CA LEU A 126 -6.42 -22.45 12.04
C LEU A 126 -7.42 -22.83 13.14
N ASP A 127 -6.91 -23.28 14.29
CA ASP A 127 -7.72 -23.40 15.49
C ASP A 127 -7.85 -22.04 16.19
N ALA A 128 -8.80 -21.23 15.72
CA ALA A 128 -9.08 -19.92 16.29
C ALA A 128 -9.58 -20.02 17.75
N GLY A 129 -10.26 -21.11 18.12
CA GLY A 129 -10.74 -21.34 19.48
C GLY A 129 -9.59 -21.44 20.48
N ARG A 130 -8.59 -22.27 20.17
CA ARG A 130 -7.37 -22.41 20.97
C ARG A 130 -6.65 -21.09 21.20
N LEU A 131 -6.55 -20.25 20.16
CA LEU A 131 -5.90 -18.95 20.25
C LEU A 131 -6.66 -17.96 21.15
N ARG A 132 -8.00 -18.00 21.14
CA ARG A 132 -8.81 -17.20 22.07
C ARG A 132 -8.62 -17.66 23.51
N GLU A 133 -8.66 -18.97 23.75
CA GLU A 133 -8.44 -19.56 25.08
C GLU A 133 -7.06 -19.25 25.65
N ALA A 134 -6.04 -19.19 24.79
CA ALA A 134 -4.66 -18.85 25.17
C ALA A 134 -4.42 -17.34 25.34
N SER A 135 -5.40 -16.48 25.06
CA SER A 135 -5.23 -15.03 25.16
C SER A 135 -5.14 -14.57 26.62
N VAL A 136 -4.25 -13.60 26.86
CA VAL A 136 -4.03 -13.00 28.20
C VAL A 136 -4.74 -11.65 28.34
N ARG A 137 -5.10 -11.03 27.20
CA ARG A 137 -5.80 -9.75 27.14
C ARG A 137 -6.72 -9.74 25.93
N GLU A 138 -7.86 -9.09 26.10
CA GLU A 138 -8.77 -8.78 25.01
C GLU A 138 -8.91 -7.27 24.84
N ASP A 139 -8.85 -6.79 23.60
CA ASP A 139 -9.17 -5.43 23.21
C ASP A 139 -10.25 -5.43 22.11
N ASP A 140 -10.71 -4.24 21.71
CA ASP A 140 -11.56 -4.05 20.53
C ASP A 140 -10.73 -3.49 19.37
N MET A 141 -11.17 -3.75 18.14
CA MET A 141 -10.59 -3.15 16.94
C MET A 141 -10.58 -1.62 16.99
N ASP A 142 -11.54 -0.98 17.69
CA ASP A 142 -11.55 0.47 17.88
C ASP A 142 -10.30 0.98 18.64
N THR A 143 -9.61 0.15 19.42
CA THR A 143 -8.32 0.54 20.02
C THR A 143 -7.27 0.86 18.95
N LEU A 144 -7.22 0.07 17.88
CA LEU A 144 -6.29 0.29 16.76
C LEU A 144 -6.76 1.46 15.88
N TYR A 145 -8.07 1.62 15.68
CA TYR A 145 -8.60 2.82 15.01
C TYR A 145 -8.37 4.10 15.82
N ALA A 146 -8.43 4.05 17.15
CA ALA A 146 -8.10 5.18 18.01
C ALA A 146 -6.65 5.61 17.86
N ARG A 147 -5.74 4.64 17.68
CA ARG A 147 -4.32 4.90 17.41
C ARG A 147 -4.13 5.56 16.04
N THR A 148 -4.67 4.99 14.96
CA THR A 148 -4.55 5.60 13.62
C THR A 148 -5.14 7.01 13.55
N ARG A 149 -6.21 7.31 14.30
CA ARG A 149 -6.76 8.67 14.42
C ARG A 149 -5.76 9.66 15.04
N ARG A 150 -4.96 9.24 16.01
CA ARG A 150 -3.88 10.07 16.60
C ARG A 150 -2.74 10.29 15.61
N GLU A 151 -2.43 9.27 14.82
CA GLU A 151 -1.44 9.30 13.73
C GLU A 151 -1.93 10.11 12.50
N GLY A 152 -3.14 10.66 12.54
CA GLY A 152 -3.68 11.52 11.48
C GLY A 152 -4.39 10.78 10.34
N ILE A 153 -4.66 9.48 10.51
CA ILE A 153 -5.42 8.66 9.57
C ILE A 153 -6.86 8.49 10.07
N ARG A 154 -7.84 8.83 9.23
CA ARG A 154 -9.26 8.69 9.53
C ARG A 154 -9.91 7.68 8.59
N HIS A 155 -10.58 6.72 9.20
CA HIS A 155 -11.39 5.70 8.55
C HIS A 155 -12.88 6.05 8.74
N GLY A 156 -13.61 6.17 7.64
CA GLY A 156 -15.07 6.27 7.64
C GLY A 156 -15.72 4.89 7.67
N PRO A 157 -17.05 4.81 7.78
CA PRO A 157 -17.76 3.54 8.01
C PRO A 157 -17.47 2.46 6.96
N ALA A 158 -17.35 2.84 5.67
CA ALA A 158 -17.06 1.88 4.60
C ALA A 158 -15.61 1.35 4.59
N MET A 159 -14.72 1.98 5.38
CA MET A 159 -13.33 1.59 5.60
C MET A 159 -13.06 1.14 7.04
N THR A 160 -14.11 0.82 7.81
CA THR A 160 -14.02 0.40 9.20
C THR A 160 -14.46 -1.05 9.38
N CYS A 161 -13.66 -1.84 10.09
CA CYS A 161 -14.04 -3.17 10.57
C CYS A 161 -14.34 -3.13 12.07
N LEU A 162 -15.23 -4.01 12.53
CA LEU A 162 -15.57 -4.20 13.93
C LEU A 162 -15.11 -5.59 14.36
N GLY A 163 -14.68 -5.74 15.61
CA GLY A 163 -14.28 -7.05 16.10
C GLY A 163 -13.40 -7.02 17.34
N ARG A 164 -13.04 -8.22 17.80
CA ARG A 164 -12.26 -8.42 19.03
C ARG A 164 -10.83 -8.80 18.68
N LEU A 165 -9.89 -8.24 19.44
CA LEU A 165 -8.48 -8.57 19.43
C LEU A 165 -8.19 -9.45 20.65
N HIS A 166 -7.65 -10.65 20.45
CA HIS A 166 -7.22 -11.55 21.49
C HIS A 166 -5.70 -11.58 21.48
N LYS A 167 -5.08 -10.96 22.49
CA LYS A 167 -3.63 -10.83 22.63
C LYS A 167 -3.12 -11.94 23.55
N GLY A 168 -2.33 -12.86 23.00
CA GLY A 168 -1.53 -13.82 23.76
C GLY A 168 -0.19 -13.22 24.20
N VAL A 169 0.74 -14.07 24.64
CA VAL A 169 2.08 -13.64 25.04
C VAL A 169 2.90 -13.14 23.85
N THR A 170 2.81 -13.81 22.71
CA THR A 170 3.55 -13.45 21.48
C THR A 170 2.65 -13.34 20.25
N GLU A 171 1.50 -14.03 20.24
CA GLU A 171 0.60 -14.05 19.10
C GLU A 171 -0.67 -13.23 19.35
N MET A 172 -1.25 -12.66 18.30
CA MET A 172 -2.53 -11.97 18.31
C MET A 172 -3.49 -12.65 17.32
N LEU A 173 -4.74 -12.81 17.76
CA LEU A 173 -5.86 -13.19 16.90
C LEU A 173 -6.92 -12.08 16.91
N ALA A 174 -7.20 -11.51 15.74
CA ALA A 174 -8.40 -10.69 15.56
C ALA A 174 -9.52 -11.51 14.91
N THR A 175 -10.77 -11.27 15.32
CA THR A 175 -11.96 -11.73 14.58
C THR A 175 -12.77 -10.53 14.18
N LEU A 176 -12.85 -10.29 12.88
CA LEU A 176 -13.30 -9.03 12.29
C LEU A 176 -14.43 -9.25 11.30
N ARG A 177 -15.23 -8.21 11.12
CA ARG A 177 -16.23 -8.08 10.06
C ARG A 177 -16.35 -6.61 9.65
N LEU A 178 -16.85 -6.33 8.45
CA LEU A 178 -17.08 -4.97 8.01
C LEU A 178 -18.14 -4.28 8.90
N ASP A 179 -17.98 -2.98 9.14
CA ASP A 179 -19.03 -2.18 9.76
C ASP A 179 -20.34 -2.32 8.97
N PRO A 180 -21.49 -2.55 9.62
CA PRO A 180 -22.78 -2.67 8.94
C PRO A 180 -23.10 -1.54 7.97
N ALA A 181 -22.68 -0.31 8.28
CA ALA A 181 -22.88 0.85 7.41
C ALA A 181 -22.04 0.81 6.12
N GLY A 182 -20.97 0.01 6.10
CA GLY A 182 -20.14 -0.23 4.92
C GLY A 182 -20.57 -1.41 4.04
N ARG A 183 -21.51 -2.25 4.49
CA ARG A 183 -21.87 -3.53 3.83
C ARG A 183 -22.36 -3.42 2.39
N ALA A 184 -22.95 -2.29 2.01
CA ALA A 184 -23.36 -2.06 0.63
C ALA A 184 -22.18 -2.11 -0.36
N SER A 185 -20.96 -1.85 0.12
CA SER A 185 -19.73 -1.89 -0.67
C SER A 185 -18.99 -3.23 -0.61
N GLU A 186 -19.52 -4.24 0.09
CA GLU A 186 -18.77 -5.47 0.40
C GLU A 186 -18.61 -6.42 -0.80
N SER A 187 -19.57 -6.47 -1.71
CA SER A 187 -19.60 -7.42 -2.81
C SER A 187 -18.63 -7.06 -3.94
N GLY A 188 -18.11 -8.09 -4.63
CA GLY A 188 -17.32 -7.90 -5.86
C GLY A 188 -15.82 -7.73 -5.61
N PHE A 189 -15.37 -7.87 -4.37
CA PHE A 189 -13.96 -7.85 -3.97
C PHE A 189 -13.43 -9.27 -3.72
N HIS A 190 -12.19 -9.52 -4.10
CA HIS A 190 -11.45 -10.71 -3.63
C HIS A 190 -10.94 -10.44 -2.22
N LEU A 191 -10.40 -9.24 -2.01
CA LEU A 191 -10.00 -8.72 -0.72
C LEU A 191 -10.60 -7.33 -0.56
N HIS A 192 -11.69 -7.24 0.20
CA HIS A 192 -12.33 -5.95 0.42
C HIS A 192 -11.32 -4.95 1.01
N PRO A 193 -11.15 -3.74 0.44
CA PRO A 193 -10.11 -2.80 0.83
C PRO A 193 -10.09 -2.49 2.32
N ALA A 194 -11.25 -2.29 2.94
CA ALA A 194 -11.37 -2.06 4.39
C ALA A 194 -10.88 -3.24 5.24
N LYS A 195 -11.09 -4.48 4.78
CA LYS A 195 -10.69 -5.69 5.52
C LYS A 195 -9.20 -5.93 5.38
N ALA A 196 -8.67 -5.75 4.17
CA ALA A 196 -7.24 -5.81 3.91
C ALA A 196 -6.50 -4.74 4.73
N ASP A 197 -6.98 -3.50 4.70
CA ASP A 197 -6.40 -2.39 5.47
C ASP A 197 -6.48 -2.63 6.99
N ALA A 198 -7.64 -2.98 7.53
CA ALA A 198 -7.80 -3.34 8.94
C ALA A 198 -6.85 -4.46 9.38
N SER A 199 -6.58 -5.44 8.51
CA SER A 199 -5.64 -6.51 8.84
C SER A 199 -4.19 -6.03 8.99
N THR A 200 -3.81 -4.96 8.30
CA THR A 200 -2.51 -4.31 8.51
C THR A 200 -2.44 -3.65 9.88
N LEU A 201 -3.52 -3.01 10.33
CA LEU A 201 -3.56 -2.40 11.67
C LEU A 201 -3.38 -3.46 12.76
N VAL A 202 -3.99 -4.65 12.59
CA VAL A 202 -3.82 -5.78 13.51
C VAL A 202 -2.37 -6.29 13.48
N ALA A 203 -1.79 -6.44 12.28
CA ALA A 203 -0.43 -6.93 12.09
C ALA A 203 0.65 -6.01 12.69
N PHE A 204 0.37 -4.72 12.86
CA PHE A 204 1.30 -3.74 13.43
C PHE A 204 0.77 -3.08 14.72
N GLY A 205 -0.08 -3.83 15.43
CA GLY A 205 -0.80 -3.39 16.61
C GLY A 205 -0.51 -4.18 17.88
N GLN A 206 0.52 -5.05 17.89
CA GLN A 206 0.88 -5.81 19.10
C GLN A 206 1.72 -4.98 20.07
N ASN A 207 2.57 -4.08 19.57
CA ASN A 207 3.34 -3.20 20.42
C ASN A 207 2.50 -1.99 20.86
N ASP A 208 2.40 -1.77 22.17
CA ASP A 208 1.66 -0.65 22.76
C ASP A 208 2.50 0.67 22.73
N GLU A 209 3.82 0.59 22.56
CA GLU A 209 4.74 1.72 22.51
C GLU A 209 5.02 2.17 21.06
N VAL A 210 4.15 3.02 20.51
CA VAL A 210 4.39 3.63 19.20
C VAL A 210 4.19 5.13 19.29
N GLY A 211 5.05 5.88 18.60
CA GLY A 211 4.92 7.33 18.48
C GLY A 211 3.71 7.76 17.68
N ASP A 212 3.49 9.07 17.56
CA ASP A 212 2.33 9.65 16.86
C ASP A 212 2.48 9.68 15.32
N GLU A 213 3.53 9.06 14.78
CA GLU A 213 3.83 9.07 13.34
C GLU A 213 3.18 7.87 12.64
N PRO A 214 2.47 8.06 11.53
CA PRO A 214 1.85 6.95 10.83
C PRO A 214 2.90 6.08 10.13
N PHE A 215 2.65 4.78 10.17
CA PHE A 215 3.35 3.80 9.35
C PHE A 215 2.45 3.37 8.21
N VAL A 216 2.95 3.45 6.98
CA VAL A 216 2.20 3.06 5.78
C VAL A 216 2.82 1.83 5.12
N PRO A 217 2.00 0.94 4.51
CA PRO A 217 2.52 -0.20 3.75
C PRO A 217 3.58 0.25 2.74
N PHE A 218 4.74 -0.41 2.76
CA PHE A 218 5.86 -0.10 1.86
C PHE A 218 6.24 -1.29 0.98
N HIS A 219 6.42 -2.46 1.58
CA HIS A 219 6.84 -3.65 0.85
C HIS A 219 6.18 -4.92 1.41
N ILE A 220 5.96 -5.93 0.57
CA ILE A 220 5.58 -7.29 0.97
C ILE A 220 6.47 -8.27 0.20
N GLY A 221 7.28 -9.05 0.91
CA GLY A 221 8.18 -10.02 0.27
C GLY A 221 7.42 -11.12 -0.46
N PHE A 222 6.35 -11.64 0.13
CA PHE A 222 5.48 -12.61 -0.51
C PHE A 222 4.03 -12.46 -0.08
N PHE A 223 3.13 -12.50 -1.05
CA PHE A 223 1.70 -12.38 -0.85
C PHE A 223 0.93 -13.40 -1.69
N ARG A 224 0.05 -14.18 -1.06
CA ARG A 224 -0.92 -15.02 -1.77
C ARG A 224 -2.32 -14.86 -1.19
N ALA A 225 -3.34 -15.02 -2.04
CA ALA A 225 -4.75 -15.01 -1.63
C ALA A 225 -5.55 -16.09 -2.37
N PRO A 226 -5.45 -17.37 -1.95
CA PRO A 226 -6.10 -18.49 -2.63
C PRO A 226 -7.63 -18.44 -2.59
N ALA A 227 -8.22 -17.67 -1.67
CA ALA A 227 -9.67 -17.51 -1.54
C ALA A 227 -10.05 -16.04 -1.32
N ALA A 228 -11.32 -15.72 -1.54
CA ALA A 228 -11.87 -14.40 -1.25
C ALA A 228 -12.27 -14.27 0.22
N LEU A 229 -12.20 -13.07 0.79
CA LEU A 229 -12.64 -12.81 2.16
C LEU A 229 -14.17 -12.88 2.29
N GLY A 230 -14.64 -13.75 3.19
CA GLY A 230 -16.04 -13.83 3.62
C GLY A 230 -16.45 -12.68 4.55
N GLU A 231 -17.71 -12.72 5.02
CA GLU A 231 -18.30 -11.69 5.89
C GLU A 231 -17.51 -11.48 7.19
N THR A 232 -17.27 -12.57 7.92
CA THR A 232 -16.37 -12.63 9.06
C THR A 232 -15.06 -13.28 8.65
N PHE A 233 -13.97 -12.80 9.22
CA PHE A 233 -12.64 -13.36 8.99
C PHE A 233 -11.78 -13.27 10.25
N HIS A 234 -10.72 -14.06 10.27
CA HIS A 234 -9.71 -14.02 11.32
C HIS A 234 -8.40 -13.46 10.78
N VAL A 235 -7.72 -12.64 11.60
CA VAL A 235 -6.34 -12.21 11.36
C VAL A 235 -5.46 -12.87 12.40
N ARG A 236 -4.49 -13.67 11.99
CA ARG A 236 -3.51 -14.28 12.89
C ARG A 236 -2.15 -13.63 12.69
N VAL A 237 -1.61 -13.09 13.77
CA VAL A 237 -0.28 -12.50 13.85
C VAL A 237 0.54 -13.35 14.82
N PRO A 238 1.50 -14.17 14.36
CA PRO A 238 2.18 -15.15 15.21
C PRO A 238 3.21 -14.51 16.16
N HIS A 239 3.74 -13.35 15.82
CA HIS A 239 4.82 -12.67 16.53
C HIS A 239 4.61 -11.15 16.51
N PRO A 240 5.04 -10.42 17.56
CA PRO A 240 5.00 -8.96 17.57
C PRO A 240 5.79 -8.38 16.40
N GLU A 241 5.36 -7.21 15.92
CA GLU A 241 6.05 -6.54 14.85
C GLU A 241 7.48 -6.11 15.23
N GLU A 242 8.42 -6.27 14.30
CA GLU A 242 9.86 -6.09 14.52
C GLU A 242 10.35 -4.78 13.88
N PRO A 243 10.82 -3.80 14.66
CA PRO A 243 11.39 -2.57 14.10
C PRO A 243 12.77 -2.81 13.49
N SER A 244 13.09 -2.08 12.41
CA SER A 244 14.46 -2.02 11.88
C SER A 244 15.39 -1.27 12.85
N GLU A 245 16.71 -1.41 12.67
CA GLU A 245 17.70 -0.67 13.49
C GLU A 245 17.52 0.85 13.43
N SER A 246 17.14 1.39 12.27
CA SER A 246 16.82 2.82 12.10
C SER A 246 15.47 3.21 12.73
N GLY A 247 14.64 2.23 13.06
CA GLY A 247 13.24 2.38 13.46
C GLY A 247 12.31 2.86 12.35
N ASP A 248 12.80 3.17 11.14
CA ASP A 248 11.99 3.73 10.05
C ASP A 248 11.15 2.70 9.31
N LEU A 249 11.49 1.42 9.46
CA LEU A 249 10.70 0.31 8.99
C LEU A 249 10.27 -0.53 10.19
N VAL A 250 9.10 -1.12 10.07
CA VAL A 250 8.63 -2.17 10.96
C VAL A 250 8.15 -3.34 10.10
N HIS A 251 8.48 -4.55 10.52
CA HIS A 251 8.27 -5.77 9.77
C HIS A 251 7.31 -6.71 10.50
N ASN A 252 6.43 -7.37 9.76
CA ASN A 252 5.67 -8.50 10.28
C ASN A 252 5.24 -9.46 9.17
N GLY A 253 4.81 -10.66 9.54
CA GLY A 253 4.09 -11.60 8.69
C GLY A 253 2.82 -12.07 9.38
N TYR A 254 1.74 -12.23 8.64
CA TYR A 254 0.43 -12.58 9.19
C TYR A 254 -0.44 -13.27 8.14
N THR A 255 -1.52 -13.90 8.60
CA THR A 255 -2.45 -14.64 7.75
C THR A 255 -3.89 -14.24 8.01
N LEU A 256 -4.69 -14.28 6.96
CA LEU A 256 -6.14 -14.11 7.00
C LEU A 256 -6.81 -15.48 6.82
N HIS A 257 -7.86 -15.74 7.58
CA HIS A 257 -8.59 -17.00 7.54
C HIS A 257 -10.10 -16.76 7.49
N ASP A 258 -10.84 -17.72 6.92
CA ASP A 258 -12.29 -17.76 7.02
C ASP A 258 -12.76 -18.25 8.40
N GLU A 259 -14.08 -18.32 8.61
CA GLU A 259 -14.68 -18.74 9.88
C GLU A 259 -14.34 -20.19 10.25
N GLU A 260 -14.03 -21.04 9.26
CA GLU A 260 -13.58 -22.42 9.47
C GLU A 260 -12.05 -22.52 9.65
N GLY A 261 -11.33 -21.40 9.67
CA GLY A 261 -9.89 -21.34 9.85
C GLY A 261 -9.07 -21.62 8.58
N ARG A 262 -9.69 -21.84 7.43
CA ARG A 262 -8.96 -22.07 6.17
C ARG A 262 -8.27 -20.79 5.73
N LEU A 263 -7.07 -20.94 5.14
CA LEU A 263 -6.28 -19.80 4.70
C LEU A 263 -6.98 -19.06 3.56
N VAL A 264 -7.17 -17.74 3.74
CA VAL A 264 -7.71 -16.83 2.74
C VAL A 264 -6.61 -16.00 2.10
N ALA A 265 -5.70 -15.45 2.92
CA ALA A 265 -4.54 -14.71 2.44
C ALA A 265 -3.34 -14.83 3.38
N GLU A 266 -2.14 -14.66 2.84
CA GLU A 266 -0.89 -14.75 3.58
C GLU A 266 0.04 -13.62 3.17
N PHE A 267 0.60 -12.94 4.18
CA PHE A 267 1.56 -11.86 4.04
C PHE A 267 2.86 -12.28 4.72
N ARG A 268 3.94 -12.46 3.97
CA ARG A 268 5.27 -12.75 4.52
C ARG A 268 6.21 -11.59 4.28
N GLY A 269 6.90 -11.16 5.33
CA GLY A 269 7.86 -10.06 5.25
C GLY A 269 7.22 -8.75 4.80
N MET A 270 6.01 -8.45 5.30
CA MET A 270 5.39 -7.15 5.09
C MET A 270 6.17 -6.12 5.91
N SER A 271 6.50 -4.98 5.30
CA SER A 271 7.07 -3.84 5.98
C SER A 271 6.20 -2.61 5.81
N CYS A 272 6.06 -1.86 6.90
CA CYS A 272 5.50 -0.53 6.89
C CYS A 272 6.60 0.49 7.15
N LYS A 273 6.51 1.64 6.48
CA LYS A 273 7.47 2.73 6.57
C LYS A 273 6.88 3.90 7.31
N ARG A 274 7.65 4.45 8.25
CA ARG A 274 7.31 5.68 8.98
C ARG A 274 7.24 6.87 8.03
N ILE A 275 6.19 7.68 8.15
CA ILE A 275 6.07 8.97 7.48
C ILE A 275 6.41 10.08 8.48
N ARG A 276 7.62 10.62 8.37
CA ARG A 276 8.11 11.72 9.23
C ARG A 276 7.58 13.10 8.82
N HIS A 277 7.11 13.21 7.58
CA HIS A 277 6.76 14.47 6.93
C HIS A 277 5.36 14.37 6.32
N PRO A 278 4.29 14.59 7.12
CA PRO A 278 2.90 14.61 6.65
C PRO A 278 2.67 15.44 5.38
N GLU A 279 3.43 16.53 5.23
CA GLU A 279 3.41 17.43 4.09
C GLU A 279 3.75 16.76 2.75
N LEU A 280 4.43 15.60 2.77
CA LEU A 280 4.69 14.83 1.56
C LEU A 280 3.39 14.30 0.93
N ILE A 281 2.38 14.00 1.75
CA ILE A 281 1.07 13.54 1.26
C ILE A 281 0.29 14.70 0.66
N THR A 282 0.29 15.88 1.29
CA THR A 282 -0.39 17.06 0.75
C THR A 282 0.23 17.54 -0.56
N ARG A 283 1.57 17.44 -0.71
CA ARG A 283 2.28 17.82 -1.94
C ARG A 283 1.90 16.99 -3.16
N LEU A 284 1.34 15.79 -2.97
CA LEU A 284 0.82 14.99 -4.10
C LEU A 284 -0.34 15.71 -4.83
N LEU A 285 -1.02 16.65 -4.16
CA LEU A 285 -2.07 17.47 -4.77
C LEU A 285 -1.52 18.64 -5.60
N ASP A 286 -0.26 19.04 -5.40
CA ASP A 286 0.33 20.23 -6.05
C ASP A 286 0.37 20.09 -7.57
N GLU A 287 0.51 18.85 -8.07
CA GLU A 287 0.55 18.51 -9.51
C GLU A 287 -0.71 18.99 -10.26
N VAL A 288 -1.86 19.07 -9.57
CA VAL A 288 -3.14 19.45 -10.19
C VAL A 288 -3.80 20.69 -9.59
N THR A 289 -3.44 21.06 -8.36
CA THR A 289 -3.98 22.24 -7.69
C THR A 289 -3.19 23.52 -7.94
N GLY A 290 -1.99 23.41 -8.53
CA GLY A 290 -1.19 24.56 -8.94
C GLY A 290 -0.60 25.35 -7.77
N ALA A 291 -0.25 24.69 -6.66
CA ALA A 291 0.51 25.33 -5.60
C ALA A 291 1.80 25.93 -6.19
N PRO A 292 2.09 27.22 -5.99
CA PRO A 292 3.33 27.79 -6.46
C PRO A 292 4.48 27.04 -5.77
N LEU A 293 5.42 26.54 -6.58
CA LEU A 293 6.73 26.11 -6.08
C LEU A 293 7.22 27.19 -5.10
N PRO A 294 7.67 26.83 -3.88
CA PRO A 294 8.34 27.81 -3.05
C PRO A 294 9.48 28.39 -3.90
N THR A 295 9.38 29.68 -4.22
CA THR A 295 10.51 30.41 -4.77
C THR A 295 11.66 30.15 -3.83
N ALA A 296 12.74 29.56 -4.35
CA ALA A 296 13.97 29.39 -3.61
C ALA A 296 14.24 30.72 -2.91
N GLU A 297 14.22 30.71 -1.58
CA GLU A 297 14.63 31.87 -0.82
C GLU A 297 15.99 32.28 -1.37
N THR A 298 16.04 33.47 -1.94
CA THR A 298 17.29 34.11 -2.29
C THR A 298 18.06 34.23 -0.99
N VAL A 299 19.03 33.34 -0.82
CA VAL A 299 20.05 33.46 0.21
C VAL A 299 20.64 34.86 0.05
N PRO A 300 20.51 35.76 1.05
CA PRO A 300 21.17 37.05 0.96
C PRO A 300 22.67 36.79 0.82
N PRO A 301 23.38 37.49 -0.08
CA PRO A 301 24.81 37.27 -0.24
C PRO A 301 25.49 37.52 1.11
N GLY A 302 26.12 36.47 1.65
CA GLY A 302 26.98 36.58 2.81
C GLY A 302 28.14 37.54 2.52
N PRO A 303 28.72 38.17 3.56
CA PRO A 303 29.74 39.20 3.38
C PRO A 303 30.94 38.63 2.63
N ALA A 304 31.36 39.35 1.58
CA ALA A 304 32.52 39.00 0.78
C ALA A 304 33.78 38.99 1.64
N LEU A 305 34.40 37.82 1.79
CA LEU A 305 35.77 37.73 2.25
C LEU A 305 36.70 38.18 1.12
N ALA A 306 37.31 39.34 1.31
CA ALA A 306 38.49 39.74 0.56
C ALA A 306 39.66 38.84 0.98
N ALA A 307 40.25 38.13 0.02
CA ALA A 307 41.58 37.56 0.17
C ALA A 307 42.27 37.55 -1.20
N ASP A 308 43.05 38.61 -1.37
CA ASP A 308 44.39 38.71 -1.93
C ASP A 308 44.85 37.78 -3.07
N VAL A 309 45.48 38.45 -4.04
CA VAL A 309 46.02 37.95 -5.30
C VAL A 309 47.48 37.57 -5.07
N SER A 310 47.96 36.41 -5.57
CA SER A 310 49.32 36.26 -6.13
C SER A 310 49.57 34.90 -6.80
N GLY A 311 49.46 34.90 -8.15
CA GLY A 311 50.44 34.33 -9.10
C GLY A 311 50.42 32.82 -9.42
N PRO A 312 51.06 32.39 -10.54
CA PRO A 312 51.13 33.01 -11.86
C PRO A 312 50.53 32.14 -12.97
N ALA A 313 50.28 32.80 -14.10
CA ALA A 313 49.65 32.29 -15.31
C ALA A 313 50.48 31.23 -16.06
N LEU A 314 49.78 30.30 -16.70
CA LEU A 314 50.22 29.62 -17.92
C LEU A 314 49.05 29.58 -18.91
N ALA A 315 49.31 30.17 -20.07
CA ALA A 315 48.41 30.35 -21.20
C ALA A 315 48.50 29.19 -22.21
N ALA A 316 47.40 28.95 -22.92
CA ALA A 316 47.28 28.48 -24.32
C ALA A 316 45.81 28.06 -24.50
N ASP A 317 44.90 28.85 -25.09
CA ASP A 317 44.80 29.34 -26.47
C ASP A 317 44.29 28.28 -27.49
N VAL A 318 43.35 28.75 -28.30
CA VAL A 318 42.99 28.30 -29.67
C VAL A 318 41.98 27.13 -29.87
N SER A 319 40.75 27.55 -30.21
CA SER A 319 39.88 27.15 -31.35
C SER A 319 39.03 25.86 -31.36
N GLY A 320 37.80 26.05 -31.87
CA GLY A 320 36.87 25.01 -32.35
C GLY A 320 37.33 24.34 -33.67
N PRO A 321 36.44 23.74 -34.50
CA PRO A 321 35.08 24.18 -34.79
C PRO A 321 33.99 23.09 -34.75
N SER A 322 32.75 23.55 -34.83
CA SER A 322 31.55 22.85 -35.26
C SER A 322 31.72 22.23 -36.66
N PHE A 323 31.13 21.07 -36.92
CA PHE A 323 30.51 20.78 -38.22
C PHE A 323 29.41 19.71 -38.09
N VAL A 324 28.39 19.93 -38.91
CA VAL A 324 27.17 19.16 -39.15
C VAL A 324 27.49 17.88 -39.92
N GLY A 325 26.73 16.82 -39.64
CA GLY A 325 26.60 15.59 -40.42
C GLY A 325 25.41 14.80 -39.90
#